data_AF-K0I8I6-F1
#
_entry.id   AF-K0I8I6-F1
#
_cell.length_a   1.000
_cell.length_b   1.000
_cell.length_c   1.000
_cell.angle_alpha   90.00
_cell.angle_beta   90.00
_cell.angle_gamma   90.00
#
_symmetry.space_group_name_H-M   'P 1'
#
loop_
_entity.id
_entity.type
_entity.pdbx_description
1 polymer ?
#
loop_
_entity_poly.entity_id
_entity_poly.type
_entity_poly.pdbx_seq_one_letter_code
_entity_poly.pdbx_strand_id
1 'polypeptide(L)' 'MATEAYCVKCKAKRTMKDEKKVTMKNGKPATQGVCPVCGTKMFKIGAK' A
#
# COMPACT_ATOMS: atom_id res chain seq x y z
N MET A 1 12.25 6.65 2.75
CA MET A 1 11.17 5.97 3.52
C MET A 1 10.35 5.20 2.52
N ALA A 2 10.52 3.90 2.45
CA ALA A 2 9.87 3.09 1.44
C ALA A 2 8.79 2.28 2.14
N THR A 3 7.52 2.58 1.88
CA THR A 3 6.41 1.96 2.61
C THR A 3 6.20 0.54 2.10
N GLU A 4 6.64 -0.45 2.90
CA GLU A 4 6.46 -1.87 2.57
C GLU A 4 5.03 -2.32 2.86
N ALA A 5 4.37 -2.88 1.85
CA ALA A 5 3.04 -3.48 1.96
C ALA A 5 3.06 -4.93 1.48
N TYR A 6 2.11 -5.70 1.98
CA TYR A 6 1.93 -7.08 1.54
C TYR A 6 1.20 -7.10 0.19
N CYS A 7 1.84 -7.71 -0.81
CA CYS A 7 1.19 -8.01 -2.08
C CYS A 7 0.39 -9.29 -1.95
N VAL A 8 -0.93 -9.24 -2.07
CA VAL A 8 -1.74 -10.46 -2.11
C VAL A 8 -1.50 -11.31 -3.36
N LYS A 9 -1.15 -10.69 -4.50
CA LYS A 9 -0.79 -11.43 -5.73
C LYS A 9 0.56 -12.11 -5.63
N CYS A 10 1.59 -11.39 -5.17
CA CYS A 10 2.94 -11.95 -5.04
C CYS A 10 3.12 -12.74 -3.73
N LYS A 11 2.12 -12.75 -2.85
CA LYS A 11 2.13 -13.33 -1.49
C LYS A 11 3.37 -12.97 -0.67
N ALA A 12 3.92 -11.77 -0.90
CA ALA A 12 5.18 -11.31 -0.32
C ALA A 12 5.07 -9.85 0.09
N LYS A 13 5.83 -9.47 1.13
CA LYS A 13 6.03 -8.07 1.50
C LYS A 13 6.93 -7.42 0.45
N ARG A 14 6.47 -6.30 -0.11
CA ARG A 14 7.18 -5.55 -1.14
C ARG A 14 7.04 -4.07 -0.89
N THR A 15 8.04 -3.34 -1.35
CA THR A 15 8.05 -1.89 -1.35
C THR A 15 6.97 -1.37 -2.29
N MET A 16 6.09 -0.49 -1.80
CA MET A 16 5.12 0.16 -2.65
C MET A 16 5.82 1.20 -3.54
N LYS A 17 5.48 1.20 -4.83
CA LYS A 17 5.82 2.25 -5.79
C LYS A 17 4.66 3.25 -5.84
N ASP A 18 4.96 4.54 -6.02
CA ASP A 18 3.94 5.60 -6.02
C ASP A 18 3.09 5.62 -4.73
N GLU A 19 3.75 5.59 -3.57
CA GLU A 19 3.07 5.68 -2.29
C GLU A 19 2.38 7.04 -2.10
N LYS A 20 1.06 7.01 -1.89
CA LYS A 20 0.21 8.16 -1.64
C LYS A 20 -0.59 7.94 -0.36
N LYS A 21 -0.56 8.92 0.53
CA LYS A 21 -1.47 8.95 1.68
C LYS A 21 -2.88 9.26 1.17
N VAL A 22 -3.82 8.36 1.44
CA VAL A 22 -5.23 8.49 1.12
C VAL A 22 -6.05 8.33 2.38
N THR A 23 -7.05 9.19 2.56
CA THR A 23 -8.02 9.02 3.65
C THR A 23 -9.15 8.14 3.13
N MET A 24 -9.34 6.98 3.75
CA MET A 24 -10.45 6.07 3.41
C MET A 24 -11.80 6.75 3.71
N LYS A 25 -12.88 6.30 3.07
CA LYS A 25 -14.25 6.79 3.35
C LYS A 25 -14.66 6.68 4.83
N ASN A 26 -14.01 5.79 5.58
CA ASN A 26 -14.21 5.60 7.02
C ASN A 26 -13.40 6.58 7.90
N GLY A 27 -12.80 7.62 7.32
CA GLY A 27 -12.02 8.65 8.04
C GLY A 27 -10.62 8.21 8.50
N LYS A 28 -10.25 6.94 8.28
CA LYS A 28 -8.93 6.42 8.68
C LYS A 28 -7.86 6.76 7.62
N PRO A 29 -6.66 7.23 8.04
CA PRO A 29 -5.54 7.40 7.13
C PRO A 29 -5.04 6.04 6.64
N ALA A 30 -4.77 5.95 5.36
CA ALA A 30 -4.15 4.79 4.73
C ALA A 30 -3.06 5.25 3.76
N THR A 31 -2.10 4.40 3.49
CA THR A 31 -1.12 4.60 2.41
C THR A 31 -1.51 3.68 1.27
N GLN A 32 -1.89 4.24 0.14
CA GLN A 32 -2.07 3.52 -1.11
C GLN A 32 -0.74 3.51 -1.86
N GLY A 33 -0.47 2.44 -2.58
CA GLY A 33 0.66 2.38 -3.51
C GLY A 33 0.44 1.31 -4.56
N VAL A 34 1.47 1.03 -5.35
CA VAL A 34 1.42 0.08 -6.47
C VAL A 34 2.54 -0.94 -6.31
N CYS A 35 2.23 -2.21 -6.57
CA CYS A 35 3.24 -3.25 -6.59
C CYS A 35 4.17 -3.05 -7.81
N PRO A 36 5.49 -2.91 -7.65
CA PRO A 36 6.41 -2.78 -8.78
C PRO A 36 6.54 -4.07 -9.60
N VAL A 37 6.14 -5.22 -9.06
CA VAL A 37 6.26 -6.54 -9.71
C VAL A 37 5.02 -6.89 -10.53
N CYS A 38 3.83 -6.78 -9.93
CA CYS A 38 2.58 -7.21 -10.56
C CYS A 38 1.65 -6.04 -10.93
N GLY A 39 2.07 -4.78 -10.74
CA GLY A 39 1.29 -3.58 -11.05
C GLY A 39 0.02 -3.40 -10.23
N THR A 40 -0.24 -4.27 -9.24
CA THR A 40 -1.51 -4.28 -8.50
C THR A 40 -1.47 -3.21 -7.40
N LYS A 41 -2.57 -2.47 -7.26
CA LYS A 41 -2.72 -1.47 -6.20
C LYS A 41 -2.69 -2.16 -4.83
N MET A 42 -1.82 -1.67 -3.97
CA MET A 42 -1.64 -2.09 -2.59
C MET A 42 -2.17 -1.00 -1.66
N PHE A 43 -2.72 -1.42 -0.54
CA PHE A 43 -3.19 -0.52 0.50
C PHE A 43 -2.57 -0.97 1.81
N LYS A 44 -1.87 -0.07 2.49
CA LYS A 44 -1.39 -0.23 3.85
C LYS A 44 -2.20 0.67 4.74
N ILE A 45 -3.14 0.09 5.47
CA ILE A 45 -3.87 0.79 6.51
C ILE A 45 -2.94 0.85 7.72
N GLY A 46 -2.26 1.98 7.89
CA GLY A 46 -1.54 2.27 9.12
C GLY A 46 -2.56 2.76 10.13
N ALA A 47 -3.02 1.87 11.02
CA ALA A 47 -3.57 2.32 12.27
C ALA A 47 -2.52 3.22 12.93
N LYS A 48 -2.95 4.43 13.28
CA LYS A 48 -2.16 5.33 14.11
C LYS A 48 -1.66 4.61 15.36
#